data_AF-A0A9N9UAQ4-F1
#
_entry.id   AF-A0A9N9UAQ4-F1
#
_cell.length_a   1.000
_cell.length_b   1.000
_cell.length_c   1.000
_cell.angle_alpha   90.00
_cell.angle_beta   90.00
_cell.angle_gamma   90.00
#
_symmetry.space_group_name_H-M   'P 1'
#
loop_
_entity.id
_entity.type
_entity.pdbx_description
1 polymer ?
#
loop_
_entity_poly.entity_id
_entity_poly.type
_entity_poly.pdbx_seq_one_letter_code
_entity_poly.pdbx_strand_id
1 'polypeptide(L)'
;MVEDAYSKMDKDGYSKTDEGDSYEDEVYNGYPTIDEADVPLTPDWLEDPLTLDDVNKRLPEDWVDDPEIIADDNDNRNEDDREIIENDPDLFRYPLLNTELKSMFYSLPMPNAGWRYKHEFAQDIRRLYSYIDTHPDFSKRVYEYLRGDGHGTGPARQSIIIRHYIKKRWERLGVWNPVWGIPGRLNPGWREAFCCWKFRWEPLFYYNLDPDHPIRRALRLRQGLVQGQVGPRHPHAALASDASPREAEAFLTSRPFFMLRLEEADELQRMGRSVEEWDLRKVVRERWYERNDWKEEWNDRDAKGCCLPGWTWPHENPDSDAPPWEELNSLEDIDFTPSEVDALEETVGFDPQARAEEMRLQAERLQATRWEAMRREAMRRGGL
;
A
#
# COMPACT_ATOMS: atom_id res chain seq x y z
N MET A 1 24.63 39.62 -31.58
CA MET A 1 25.46 39.83 -30.37
C MET A 1 24.69 39.46 -29.10
N VAL A 2 24.02 38.30 -29.14
CA VAL A 2 23.54 37.48 -28.01
C VAL A 2 23.41 36.10 -28.64
N GLU A 3 24.43 35.26 -28.52
CA GLU A 3 24.47 33.83 -28.91
C GLU A 3 25.94 33.38 -28.80
N ASP A 4 26.40 33.01 -27.59
CA ASP A 4 27.54 32.08 -27.39
C ASP A 4 27.79 31.79 -25.90
N ALA A 5 26.89 31.04 -25.24
CA ALA A 5 27.15 30.56 -23.87
C ALA A 5 26.58 29.18 -23.51
N TYR A 6 25.94 28.45 -24.42
CA TYR A 6 25.28 27.16 -24.10
C TYR A 6 25.58 26.04 -25.10
N SER A 7 26.84 25.87 -25.51
CA SER A 7 27.22 24.77 -26.42
C SER A 7 28.53 24.08 -26.02
N LYS A 8 28.67 23.67 -24.76
CA LYS A 8 29.77 22.79 -24.31
C LYS A 8 29.49 22.20 -22.93
N MET A 9 28.58 21.23 -22.86
CA MET A 9 28.55 20.23 -21.79
C MET A 9 27.64 19.09 -22.24
N ASP A 10 28.17 18.24 -23.11
CA ASP A 10 27.76 16.84 -23.23
C ASP A 10 28.83 16.11 -24.04
N LYS A 11 29.13 14.87 -23.61
CA LYS A 11 30.21 13.96 -24.06
C LYS A 11 31.48 14.12 -23.24
N ASP A 12 31.50 13.49 -22.06
CA ASP A 12 32.46 12.43 -21.74
C ASP A 12 32.21 11.90 -20.30
N GLY A 13 31.98 10.60 -20.17
CA GLY A 13 32.35 9.85 -18.97
C GLY A 13 31.33 9.64 -17.86
N TYR A 14 30.22 8.95 -18.12
CA TYR A 14 29.53 8.19 -17.07
C TYR A 14 30.15 6.78 -16.98
N SER A 15 31.28 6.69 -16.29
CA SER A 15 31.81 5.44 -15.75
C SER A 15 32.42 5.73 -14.38
N LYS A 16 31.56 5.79 -13.37
CA LYS A 16 31.90 5.48 -11.99
C LYS A 16 30.66 4.90 -11.35
N THR A 17 30.74 3.59 -11.13
CA THR A 17 29.95 2.88 -10.14
C THR A 17 30.27 3.52 -8.80
N ASP A 18 29.44 4.47 -8.39
CA ASP A 18 29.35 4.84 -6.98
C ASP A 18 28.78 3.62 -6.26
N GLU A 19 29.58 3.11 -5.33
CA GLU A 19 29.11 2.30 -4.21
C GLU A 19 28.05 3.14 -3.51
N GLY A 20 26.81 2.97 -3.95
CA GLY A 20 25.66 3.50 -3.25
C GLY A 20 25.63 2.83 -1.89
N ASP A 21 26.02 3.58 -0.87
CA ASP A 21 25.62 3.31 0.50
C ASP A 21 24.10 3.13 0.47
N SER A 22 23.66 1.88 0.45
CA SER A 22 22.29 1.52 0.74
C SER A 22 22.05 2.06 2.15
N TYR A 23 21.30 3.16 2.23
CA TYR A 23 20.50 3.44 3.42
C TYR A 23 19.52 2.28 3.54
N GLU A 24 20.01 1.17 4.09
CA GLU A 24 19.20 0.03 4.45
C GLU A 24 18.12 0.52 5.41
N ASP A 25 16.92 -0.02 5.21
CA ASP A 25 15.63 0.23 5.89
C ASP A 25 15.65 0.01 7.43
N GLU A 26 16.78 0.21 8.12
CA GLU A 26 16.91 0.01 9.56
C GLU A 26 15.98 0.93 10.39
N VAL A 27 15.54 2.06 9.84
CA VAL A 27 14.63 2.97 10.56
C VAL A 27 13.20 2.40 10.69
N TYR A 28 12.81 1.40 9.88
CA TYR A 28 11.43 0.88 9.87
C TYR A 28 11.28 -0.63 10.13
N ASN A 29 12.37 -1.39 10.31
CA ASN A 29 12.29 -2.82 10.62
C ASN A 29 12.10 -3.16 12.12
N GLY A 30 11.95 -2.16 12.98
CA GLY A 30 11.79 -2.31 14.43
C GLY A 30 10.35 -2.40 14.94
N TYR A 31 9.34 -2.63 14.10
CA TYR A 31 7.97 -2.75 14.60
C TYR A 31 7.80 -4.07 15.37
N PRO A 32 7.28 -4.04 16.61
CA PRO A 32 6.90 -5.26 17.28
C PRO A 32 5.87 -6.00 16.42
N THR A 33 6.12 -7.27 16.12
CA THR A 33 5.09 -8.18 15.63
C THR A 33 4.03 -8.26 16.72
N ILE A 34 2.89 -7.60 16.50
CA ILE A 34 1.70 -7.82 17.32
C ILE A 34 1.24 -9.24 17.01
N ASP A 35 1.18 -10.09 18.04
CA ASP A 35 0.64 -11.44 17.91
C ASP A 35 -0.83 -11.30 17.48
N GLU A 36 -1.26 -11.98 16.41
CA GLU A 36 -2.63 -11.84 15.88
C GLU A 36 -3.70 -12.14 16.94
N ALA A 37 -3.33 -12.88 18.00
CA ALA A 37 -4.16 -13.18 19.16
C ALA A 37 -4.46 -11.97 20.08
N ASP A 38 -3.67 -10.90 20.03
CA ASP A 38 -3.84 -9.69 20.86
C ASP A 38 -4.65 -8.59 20.16
N VAL A 39 -5.03 -8.80 18.89
CA VAL A 39 -5.98 -7.93 18.19
C VAL A 39 -7.38 -8.27 18.70
N PRO A 40 -8.13 -7.34 19.31
CA PRO A 40 -9.51 -7.61 19.68
C PRO A 40 -10.29 -8.02 18.43
N LEU A 41 -10.79 -9.27 18.42
CA LEU A 41 -11.44 -9.92 17.27
C LEU A 41 -12.68 -9.15 16.77
N THR A 42 -13.23 -8.26 17.59
CA THR A 42 -14.38 -7.43 17.27
C THR A 42 -14.20 -6.05 17.90
N PRO A 43 -14.09 -4.98 17.12
CA PRO A 43 -14.18 -3.63 17.66
C PRO A 43 -15.55 -3.38 18.29
N ASP A 44 -15.62 -2.62 19.38
CA ASP A 44 -16.86 -2.30 20.13
C ASP A 44 -17.99 -1.62 19.29
N TRP A 45 -17.70 -1.20 18.06
CA TRP A 45 -18.67 -0.63 17.13
C TRP A 45 -19.34 -1.66 16.20
N LEU A 46 -18.94 -2.93 16.28
CA LEU A 46 -19.59 -4.03 15.57
C LEU A 46 -20.61 -4.69 16.52
N GLU A 47 -21.87 -4.27 16.46
CA GLU A 47 -22.92 -4.75 17.38
C GLU A 47 -23.31 -6.24 17.16
N ASP A 48 -22.81 -6.91 16.11
CA ASP A 48 -23.10 -8.33 15.86
C ASP A 48 -22.04 -9.00 14.96
N PRO A 49 -21.12 -9.82 15.49
CA PRO A 49 -20.22 -10.60 14.64
C PRO A 49 -20.99 -11.72 13.94
N LEU A 50 -21.02 -11.69 12.60
CA LEU A 50 -21.57 -12.77 11.78
C LEU A 50 -20.94 -14.10 12.19
N THR A 51 -21.77 -15.09 12.50
CA THR A 51 -21.28 -16.44 12.81
C THR A 51 -20.86 -17.16 11.52
N LEU A 52 -20.02 -18.18 11.62
CA LEU A 52 -19.64 -19.03 10.49
C LEU A 52 -20.88 -19.63 9.79
N ASP A 53 -21.96 -19.88 10.53
CA ASP A 53 -23.25 -20.34 10.01
C ASP A 53 -24.00 -19.28 9.21
N ASP A 54 -23.85 -17.99 9.54
CA ASP A 54 -24.44 -16.90 8.77
C ASP A 54 -23.71 -16.68 7.44
N VAL A 55 -22.40 -16.97 7.40
CA VAL A 55 -21.59 -16.96 6.18
C VAL A 55 -22.02 -18.11 5.26
N ASN A 56 -22.15 -19.33 5.79
CA ASN A 56 -22.54 -20.51 5.01
C ASN A 56 -23.94 -20.42 4.41
N LYS A 57 -24.88 -19.71 5.06
CA LYS A 57 -26.26 -19.52 4.56
C LYS A 57 -26.40 -18.44 3.47
N ARG A 58 -25.37 -17.61 3.23
CA ARG A 58 -25.41 -16.49 2.29
C ARG A 58 -24.80 -16.81 0.92
N LEU A 59 -24.21 -17.99 0.75
CA LEU A 59 -23.69 -18.42 -0.54
C LEU A 59 -24.87 -18.80 -1.47
N PRO A 60 -24.98 -18.23 -2.68
CA PRO A 60 -25.99 -18.63 -3.67
C PRO A 60 -25.84 -20.11 -4.07
N GLU A 61 -26.95 -20.86 -4.15
CA GLU A 61 -26.98 -22.30 -4.54
C GLU A 61 -26.40 -22.58 -5.92
N ASP A 62 -26.40 -21.57 -6.81
CA ASP A 62 -25.85 -21.60 -8.16
C ASP A 62 -24.32 -21.46 -8.20
N TRP A 63 -23.68 -21.23 -7.05
CA TRP A 63 -22.22 -21.18 -6.88
C TRP A 63 -21.73 -21.90 -5.61
N VAL A 64 -22.57 -22.76 -5.01
CA VAL A 64 -22.07 -23.91 -4.25
C VAL A 64 -21.27 -24.69 -5.27
N ASP A 65 -19.94 -24.59 -5.18
CA ASP A 65 -18.93 -25.24 -6.00
C ASP A 65 -19.55 -26.11 -7.08
N ASP A 66 -19.55 -25.70 -8.35
CA ASP A 66 -19.75 -26.66 -9.42
C ASP A 66 -18.77 -27.80 -9.11
N PRO A 67 -19.23 -28.99 -8.73
CA PRO A 67 -18.34 -30.01 -8.21
C PRO A 67 -17.32 -30.44 -9.29
N GLU A 68 -17.51 -30.05 -10.54
CA GLU A 68 -16.51 -30.15 -11.60
C GLU A 68 -15.34 -29.16 -11.45
N ILE A 69 -15.51 -27.95 -10.90
CA ILE A 69 -14.44 -26.94 -10.80
C ILE A 69 -13.45 -27.24 -9.64
N ILE A 70 -13.89 -27.93 -8.59
CA ILE A 70 -13.03 -28.34 -7.47
C ILE A 70 -12.54 -29.80 -7.61
N ALA A 71 -13.29 -30.67 -8.30
CA ALA A 71 -12.81 -32.03 -8.57
C ALA A 71 -11.73 -32.11 -9.68
N ASP A 72 -11.55 -31.04 -10.46
CA ASP A 72 -10.57 -31.01 -11.57
C ASP A 72 -9.27 -30.26 -11.24
N ASP A 73 -8.88 -30.24 -9.95
CA ASP A 73 -7.46 -30.07 -9.58
C ASP A 73 -6.63 -31.34 -9.91
N ASN A 74 -7.25 -32.34 -10.54
CA ASN A 74 -6.65 -33.62 -10.91
C ASN A 74 -6.06 -33.58 -12.34
N ASP A 75 -5.00 -32.78 -12.53
CA ASP A 75 -3.98 -32.85 -13.60
C ASP A 75 -4.44 -32.86 -15.07
N ASN A 76 -5.75 -32.80 -15.35
CA ASN A 76 -6.30 -32.54 -16.68
C ASN A 76 -6.22 -31.04 -16.95
N ARG A 77 -4.99 -30.55 -17.19
CA ARG A 77 -4.83 -29.32 -17.96
C ARG A 77 -5.55 -29.56 -19.28
N ASN A 78 -6.76 -29.01 -19.42
CA ASN A 78 -7.62 -29.09 -20.61
C ASN A 78 -6.74 -29.27 -21.85
N GLU A 79 -6.71 -30.48 -22.40
CA GLU A 79 -5.90 -30.77 -23.59
C GLU A 79 -6.29 -29.81 -24.73
N ASP A 80 -7.54 -29.38 -24.75
CA ASP A 80 -8.11 -28.35 -25.63
C ASP A 80 -7.41 -26.98 -25.49
N ASP A 81 -7.07 -26.54 -24.27
CA ASP A 81 -6.38 -25.26 -24.06
C ASP A 81 -4.92 -25.33 -24.53
N ARG A 82 -4.30 -26.53 -24.52
CA ARG A 82 -2.91 -26.74 -24.98
C ARG A 82 -2.79 -26.88 -26.49
N GLU A 83 -3.73 -27.54 -27.15
CA GLU A 83 -3.68 -27.78 -28.60
C GLU A 83 -3.79 -26.46 -29.40
N ILE A 84 -4.53 -25.47 -28.86
CA ILE A 84 -4.62 -24.11 -29.42
C ILE A 84 -3.28 -23.37 -29.31
N ILE A 85 -2.46 -23.68 -28.30
CA ILE A 85 -1.26 -22.91 -27.96
C ILE A 85 -0.06 -23.30 -28.83
N GLU A 86 0.11 -24.56 -29.23
CA GLU A 86 1.37 -25.01 -29.83
C GLU A 86 1.62 -24.53 -31.28
N ASN A 87 0.64 -23.91 -31.96
CA ASN A 87 0.73 -23.61 -33.40
C ASN A 87 0.58 -22.14 -33.81
N ASP A 88 0.39 -21.21 -32.88
CA ASP A 88 0.20 -19.78 -33.20
C ASP A 88 1.38 -18.93 -32.68
N PRO A 89 2.06 -18.12 -33.50
CA PRO A 89 3.08 -17.19 -33.02
C PRO A 89 2.51 -15.99 -32.23
N ASP A 90 1.20 -15.72 -32.30
CA ASP A 90 0.52 -14.56 -31.69
C ASP A 90 -0.22 -14.90 -30.38
N LEU A 91 0.24 -15.93 -29.64
CA LEU A 91 -0.42 -16.44 -28.42
C LEU A 91 -0.73 -15.37 -27.37
N PHE A 92 0.08 -14.32 -27.32
CA PHE A 92 -0.12 -13.21 -26.39
C PHE A 92 -1.41 -12.45 -26.63
N ARG A 93 -1.93 -12.44 -27.86
CA ARG A 93 -3.12 -11.67 -28.24
C ARG A 93 -4.42 -12.31 -27.78
N TYR A 94 -4.45 -13.63 -27.61
CA TYR A 94 -5.66 -14.33 -27.18
C TYR A 94 -6.04 -13.96 -25.76
N PRO A 95 -7.34 -13.89 -25.42
CA PRO A 95 -7.79 -13.70 -24.05
C PRO A 95 -7.13 -14.66 -23.05
N LEU A 96 -7.10 -14.26 -21.78
CA LEU A 96 -6.63 -15.14 -20.72
C LEU A 96 -7.54 -16.36 -20.59
N LEU A 97 -6.93 -17.51 -20.36
CA LEU A 97 -7.59 -18.76 -20.01
C LEU A 97 -8.14 -18.69 -18.58
N ASN A 98 -9.13 -19.51 -18.27
CA ASN A 98 -9.70 -19.57 -16.91
C ASN A 98 -8.65 -19.96 -15.86
N THR A 99 -7.70 -20.83 -16.23
CA THR A 99 -6.58 -21.25 -15.37
C THR A 99 -5.63 -20.09 -15.07
N GLU A 100 -5.35 -19.23 -16.05
CA GLU A 100 -4.54 -18.02 -15.87
C GLU A 100 -5.28 -16.96 -15.05
N LEU A 101 -6.59 -16.80 -15.24
CA LEU A 101 -7.42 -15.93 -14.39
C LEU A 101 -7.43 -16.43 -12.93
N LYS A 102 -7.53 -17.75 -12.71
CA LYS A 102 -7.41 -18.37 -11.38
C LYS A 102 -6.02 -18.10 -10.77
N SER A 103 -4.95 -18.23 -11.57
CA SER A 103 -3.58 -17.89 -11.16
C SER A 103 -3.41 -16.40 -10.80
N MET A 104 -4.02 -15.50 -11.58
CA MET A 104 -4.04 -14.05 -11.29
C MET A 104 -4.71 -13.74 -9.94
N PHE A 105 -5.81 -14.41 -9.63
CA PHE A 105 -6.52 -14.21 -8.37
C PHE A 105 -5.60 -14.42 -7.15
N TYR A 106 -4.72 -15.42 -7.20
CA TYR A 106 -3.78 -15.72 -6.11
C TYR A 106 -2.52 -14.84 -6.11
N SER A 107 -2.16 -14.27 -7.26
CA SER A 107 -0.94 -13.43 -7.37
C SER A 107 -1.21 -11.94 -7.16
N LEU A 108 -2.45 -11.49 -7.33
CA LEU A 108 -2.83 -10.10 -7.09
C LEU A 108 -2.93 -9.83 -5.59
N PRO A 109 -2.14 -8.89 -5.05
CA PRO A 109 -2.26 -8.53 -3.65
C PRO A 109 -3.61 -7.84 -3.42
N MET A 110 -4.25 -8.17 -2.31
CA MET A 110 -5.45 -7.47 -1.89
C MET A 110 -5.18 -5.98 -1.72
N PRO A 111 -6.09 -5.09 -2.18
CA PRO A 111 -6.01 -3.67 -1.86
C PRO A 111 -5.98 -3.52 -0.34
N ASN A 112 -4.83 -3.13 0.20
CA ASN A 112 -4.60 -3.03 1.63
C ASN A 112 -4.28 -1.56 1.95
N ALA A 113 -5.09 -0.97 2.82
CA ALA A 113 -4.95 0.42 3.22
C ALA A 113 -3.56 0.70 3.83
N GLY A 114 -3.07 -0.20 4.68
CA GLY A 114 -1.73 -0.13 5.27
C GLY A 114 -0.60 -0.04 4.25
N TRP A 115 -0.57 -0.98 3.31
CA TRP A 115 0.43 -1.00 2.24
C TRP A 115 0.34 0.25 1.37
N ARG A 116 -0.88 0.67 1.02
CA ARG A 116 -1.10 1.89 0.24
C ARG A 116 -0.58 3.12 0.97
N TYR A 117 -0.90 3.25 2.26
CA TYR A 117 -0.40 4.32 3.13
C TYR A 117 1.13 4.31 3.18
N LYS A 118 1.76 3.15 3.39
CA LYS A 118 3.23 3.02 3.44
C LYS A 118 3.89 3.51 2.15
N HIS A 119 3.34 3.14 1.00
CA HIS A 119 3.88 3.56 -0.29
C HIS A 119 3.73 5.08 -0.53
N GLU A 120 2.55 5.65 -0.24
CA GLU A 120 2.33 7.10 -0.32
C GLU A 120 3.20 7.87 0.66
N PHE A 121 3.35 7.37 1.89
CA PHE A 121 4.21 7.97 2.89
C PHE A 121 5.66 8.04 2.42
N ALA A 122 6.20 6.96 1.85
CA ALA A 122 7.54 6.96 1.29
C ALA A 122 7.69 7.92 0.09
N GLN A 123 6.64 8.07 -0.72
CA GLN A 123 6.63 9.02 -1.84
C GLN A 123 6.58 10.47 -1.35
N ASP A 124 5.71 10.76 -0.39
CA ASP A 124 5.55 12.09 0.17
C ASP A 124 6.77 12.53 0.99
N ILE A 125 7.50 11.61 1.64
CA ILE A 125 8.82 11.93 2.21
C ILE A 125 9.75 12.50 1.14
N ARG A 126 9.87 11.83 -0.01
CA ARG A 126 10.77 12.29 -1.08
C ARG A 126 10.31 13.61 -1.66
N ARG A 127 9.00 13.78 -1.85
CA ARG A 127 8.41 15.04 -2.34
C ARG A 127 8.66 16.18 -1.36
N LEU A 128 8.54 15.94 -0.05
CA LEU A 128 8.87 16.93 0.98
C LEU A 128 10.34 17.36 0.88
N TYR A 129 11.28 16.41 0.80
CA TYR A 129 12.70 16.73 0.67
C TYR A 129 13.00 17.46 -0.65
N SER A 130 12.46 16.99 -1.77
CA SER A 130 12.61 17.65 -3.06
C SER A 130 12.04 19.07 -3.05
N TYR A 131 10.90 19.29 -2.37
CA TYR A 131 10.32 20.61 -2.18
C TYR A 131 11.26 21.53 -1.41
N ILE A 132 11.77 21.07 -0.26
CA ILE A 132 12.75 21.81 0.57
C ILE A 132 13.99 22.18 -0.24
N ASP A 133 14.54 21.25 -1.01
CA ASP A 133 15.77 21.46 -1.78
C ASP A 133 15.58 22.46 -2.94
N THR A 134 14.37 22.51 -3.52
CA THR A 134 14.05 23.38 -4.66
C THR A 134 13.55 24.76 -4.25
N HIS A 135 13.20 24.96 -2.98
CA HIS A 135 12.68 26.22 -2.45
C HIS A 135 13.68 26.82 -1.46
N PRO A 136 14.68 27.60 -1.91
CA PRO A 136 15.71 28.16 -1.02
C PRO A 136 15.15 29.17 -0.01
N ASP A 137 14.00 29.76 -0.33
CA ASP A 137 13.23 30.63 0.58
C ASP A 137 12.38 29.85 1.57
N PHE A 138 12.37 28.50 1.49
CA PHE A 138 11.69 27.65 2.45
C PHE A 138 12.19 28.02 3.84
N SER A 139 11.24 28.39 4.69
CA SER A 139 11.53 29.02 5.97
C SER A 139 12.56 28.19 6.74
N LYS A 140 13.74 28.78 6.97
CA LYS A 140 14.83 28.17 7.74
C LYS A 140 14.30 27.60 9.07
N ARG A 141 13.32 28.29 9.68
CA ARG A 141 12.61 27.86 10.89
C ARG A 141 11.89 26.52 10.69
N VAL A 142 11.20 26.32 9.58
CA VAL A 142 10.46 25.09 9.26
C VAL A 142 11.44 23.95 8.97
N TYR A 143 12.51 24.22 8.23
CA TYR A 143 13.57 23.23 8.03
C TYR A 143 14.21 22.78 9.35
N GLU A 144 14.57 23.73 10.22
CA GLU A 144 15.11 23.44 11.55
C GLU A 144 14.11 22.65 12.41
N TYR A 145 12.82 23.00 12.33
CA TYR A 145 11.76 22.26 13.01
C TYR A 145 11.65 20.81 12.52
N LEU A 146 11.64 20.60 11.20
CA LEU A 146 11.53 19.27 10.56
C LEU A 146 12.78 18.41 10.76
N ARG A 147 13.96 19.02 10.84
CA ARG A 147 15.22 18.32 11.14
C ARG A 147 15.27 17.91 12.61
N GLY A 148 14.66 18.70 13.49
CA GLY A 148 14.72 18.51 14.92
C GLY A 148 16.11 18.74 15.49
N ASP A 149 16.31 18.33 16.72
CA ASP A 149 17.54 18.48 17.50
C ASP A 149 18.58 17.35 17.26
N GLY A 150 18.35 16.48 16.28
CA GLY A 150 19.22 15.34 15.97
C GLY A 150 18.98 14.09 16.82
N HIS A 151 17.99 14.11 17.72
CA HIS A 151 17.67 13.01 18.64
C HIS A 151 16.48 12.14 18.19
N GLY A 152 16.18 12.12 16.88
CA GLY A 152 15.04 11.37 16.33
C GLY A 152 13.71 12.13 16.34
N THR A 153 13.68 13.36 16.88
CA THR A 153 12.51 14.25 16.88
C THR A 153 12.10 14.69 15.46
N GLY A 154 13.08 14.94 14.59
CA GLY A 154 12.85 15.32 13.19
C GLY A 154 12.04 14.29 12.41
N PRO A 155 12.49 13.02 12.31
CA PRO A 155 11.74 11.96 11.65
C PRO A 155 10.31 11.78 12.18
N ALA A 156 10.09 11.93 13.49
CA ALA A 156 8.74 11.85 14.07
C ALA A 156 7.84 13.02 13.62
N ARG A 157 8.35 14.25 13.63
CA ARG A 157 7.64 15.44 13.13
C ARG A 157 7.30 15.33 11.64
N GLN A 158 8.26 14.91 10.83
CA GLN A 158 8.08 14.64 9.41
C GLN A 158 6.98 13.59 9.19
N SER A 159 7.00 12.51 9.98
CA SER A 159 6.00 11.44 9.89
C SER A 159 4.59 11.94 10.19
N ILE A 160 4.42 12.78 11.20
CA ILE A 160 3.11 13.35 11.56
C ILE A 160 2.61 14.29 10.46
N ILE A 161 3.48 15.15 9.92
CA ILE A 161 3.14 16.07 8.83
C ILE A 161 2.72 15.31 7.56
N ILE A 162 3.49 14.31 7.16
CA ILE A 162 3.18 13.52 5.96
C ILE A 162 1.87 12.75 6.14
N ARG A 163 1.67 12.16 7.33
CA ARG A 163 0.40 11.52 7.67
C ARG A 163 -0.76 12.50 7.56
N HIS A 164 -0.61 13.73 8.05
CA HIS A 164 -1.63 14.76 8.01
C HIS A 164 -2.09 15.03 6.56
N TYR A 165 -1.15 15.18 5.62
CA TYR A 165 -1.50 15.38 4.21
C TYR A 165 -2.12 14.13 3.56
N ILE A 166 -1.60 12.93 3.84
CA ILE A 166 -2.20 11.67 3.37
C ILE A 166 -3.65 11.57 3.88
N LYS A 167 -3.86 11.82 5.17
CA LYS A 167 -5.17 11.84 5.81
C LYS A 167 -6.11 12.81 5.09
N LYS A 168 -5.73 14.08 4.91
CA LYS A 168 -6.55 15.07 4.17
C LYS A 168 -6.90 14.61 2.76
N ARG A 169 -5.95 14.00 2.02
CA ARG A 169 -6.23 13.43 0.69
C ARG A 169 -7.24 12.30 0.77
N TRP A 170 -7.04 11.34 1.68
CA TRP A 170 -7.90 10.17 1.80
C TRP A 170 -9.29 10.51 2.37
N GLU A 171 -9.40 11.55 3.21
CA GLU A 171 -10.69 12.10 3.66
C GLU A 171 -11.47 12.72 2.50
N ARG A 172 -10.82 13.50 1.63
CA ARG A 172 -11.45 14.03 0.41
C ARG A 172 -11.92 12.92 -0.54
N LEU A 173 -11.20 11.81 -0.59
CA LEU A 173 -11.58 10.63 -1.39
C LEU A 173 -12.65 9.76 -0.71
N GLY A 174 -13.00 10.03 0.55
CA GLY A 174 -13.93 9.23 1.34
C GLY A 174 -13.38 7.86 1.79
N VAL A 175 -12.06 7.67 1.72
CA VAL A 175 -11.40 6.39 2.04
C VAL A 175 -10.67 6.35 3.39
N TRP A 176 -10.56 7.50 4.04
CA TRP A 176 -9.99 7.59 5.38
C TRP A 176 -10.88 6.89 6.41
N ASN A 177 -10.27 6.06 7.26
CA ASN A 177 -10.95 5.47 8.41
C ASN A 177 -10.53 6.21 9.69
N PRO A 178 -11.46 6.88 10.40
CA PRO A 178 -11.13 7.67 11.58
C PRO A 178 -10.58 6.84 12.76
N VAL A 179 -10.70 5.51 12.73
CA VAL A 179 -10.12 4.64 13.77
C VAL A 179 -8.61 4.44 13.61
N TRP A 180 -8.03 4.78 12.45
CA TRP A 180 -6.60 4.64 12.21
C TRP A 180 -5.81 5.67 13.03
N GLY A 181 -4.89 5.15 13.84
CA GLY A 181 -4.02 5.93 14.71
C GLY A 181 -2.89 6.63 13.96
N ILE A 182 -1.90 7.11 14.71
CA ILE A 182 -0.67 7.71 14.17
C ILE A 182 0.43 6.63 14.23
N PRO A 183 0.86 6.07 13.09
CA PRO A 183 1.94 5.09 13.08
C PRO A 183 3.24 5.65 13.68
N GLY A 184 4.03 4.79 14.30
CA GLY A 184 5.33 5.16 14.87
C GLY A 184 5.28 5.76 16.28
N ARG A 185 4.10 5.81 16.93
CA ARG A 185 4.03 6.08 18.38
C ARG A 185 4.81 5.03 19.18
N LEU A 186 5.33 5.45 20.34
CA LEU A 186 6.17 4.66 21.25
C LEU A 186 5.58 3.31 21.66
N ASN A 187 4.28 3.30 21.96
CA ASN A 187 3.50 2.13 22.31
C ASN A 187 2.37 2.00 21.30
N PRO A 188 2.67 1.50 20.07
CA PRO A 188 1.66 1.43 19.04
C PRO A 188 0.64 0.37 19.46
N GLY A 189 -0.62 0.79 19.63
CA GLY A 189 -1.72 -0.15 19.66
C GLY A 189 -1.99 -0.70 18.26
N TRP A 190 -2.99 -1.56 18.15
CA TRP A 190 -3.44 -2.10 16.87
C TRP A 190 -3.88 -1.00 15.89
N ARG A 191 -4.31 0.16 16.38
CA ARG A 191 -4.72 1.32 15.56
C ARG A 191 -3.53 1.99 14.87
N GLU A 192 -2.35 1.93 15.47
CA GLU A 192 -1.12 2.52 14.95
C GLU A 192 -0.36 1.54 14.04
N ALA A 193 -0.68 0.25 14.09
CA ALA A 193 -0.12 -0.77 13.22
C ALA A 193 -0.74 -0.69 11.82
N PHE A 194 -0.10 0.07 10.91
CA PHE A 194 -0.63 0.27 9.56
C PHE A 194 -0.85 -1.05 8.81
N CYS A 195 -0.07 -2.10 9.05
CA CYS A 195 -0.26 -3.41 8.41
C CYS A 195 -1.64 -4.04 8.71
N CYS A 196 -2.26 -3.64 9.82
CA CYS A 196 -3.59 -4.06 10.24
C CYS A 196 -4.69 -3.09 9.79
N TRP A 197 -4.36 -2.02 9.07
CA TRP A 197 -5.36 -1.06 8.60
C TRP A 197 -6.25 -1.66 7.55
N LYS A 198 -7.55 -1.61 7.85
CA LYS A 198 -8.65 -2.03 7.00
C LYS A 198 -9.47 -0.82 6.57
N PHE A 199 -9.88 -0.79 5.31
CA PHE A 199 -10.86 0.22 4.88
C PHE A 199 -12.16 0.03 5.68
N ARG A 200 -12.93 1.10 5.88
CA ARG A 200 -14.15 1.05 6.71
C ARG A 200 -15.17 0.00 6.24
N TRP A 201 -15.23 -0.23 4.93
CA TRP A 201 -16.13 -1.19 4.28
C TRP A 201 -15.45 -2.54 3.98
N GLU A 202 -14.17 -2.70 4.32
CA GLU A 202 -13.48 -3.96 4.11
C GLU A 202 -14.01 -5.00 5.11
N PRO A 203 -14.47 -6.18 4.67
CA PRO A 203 -14.80 -7.25 5.59
C PRO A 203 -13.55 -7.65 6.39
N LEU A 204 -13.75 -8.05 7.65
CA LEU A 204 -12.66 -8.50 8.52
C LEU A 204 -11.88 -9.67 7.92
N PHE A 205 -12.60 -10.55 7.23
CA PHE A 205 -12.04 -11.71 6.56
C PHE A 205 -12.56 -11.76 5.13
N TYR A 206 -11.65 -11.71 4.16
CA TYR A 206 -11.96 -12.19 2.82
C TYR A 206 -11.71 -13.69 2.82
N TYR A 207 -12.77 -14.48 2.72
CA TYR A 207 -12.61 -15.86 2.34
C TYR A 207 -12.28 -15.88 0.85
N ASN A 208 -11.23 -16.62 0.45
CA ASN A 208 -10.84 -16.78 -0.95
C ASN A 208 -11.96 -17.34 -1.84
N LEU A 209 -13.06 -17.82 -1.23
CA LEU A 209 -14.23 -18.38 -1.88
C LEU A 209 -15.36 -17.35 -2.08
N ASP A 210 -15.27 -16.13 -1.54
CA ASP A 210 -16.34 -15.14 -1.66
C ASP A 210 -16.57 -14.75 -3.14
N PRO A 211 -17.77 -14.97 -3.71
CA PRO A 211 -18.09 -14.55 -5.08
C PRO A 211 -18.10 -13.02 -5.27
N ASP A 212 -18.20 -12.26 -4.17
CA ASP A 212 -18.16 -10.79 -4.13
C ASP A 212 -16.75 -10.25 -3.83
N HIS A 213 -15.71 -11.09 -3.91
CA HIS A 213 -14.33 -10.65 -3.73
C HIS A 213 -13.90 -9.62 -4.81
N PRO A 214 -13.29 -8.46 -4.44
CA PRO A 214 -12.93 -7.38 -5.37
C PRO A 214 -12.10 -7.84 -6.56
N ILE A 215 -11.07 -8.64 -6.29
CA ILE A 215 -10.19 -9.16 -7.33
C ILE A 215 -10.96 -10.07 -8.29
N ARG A 216 -11.88 -10.93 -7.82
CA ARG A 216 -12.68 -11.78 -8.71
C ARG A 216 -13.57 -10.95 -9.61
N ARG A 217 -14.22 -9.92 -9.08
CA ARG A 217 -15.06 -9.02 -9.89
C ARG A 217 -14.22 -8.27 -10.94
N ALA A 218 -13.06 -7.76 -10.56
CA ALA A 218 -12.13 -7.13 -11.49
C ALA A 218 -11.66 -8.10 -12.59
N LEU A 219 -11.37 -9.35 -12.25
CA LEU A 219 -10.98 -10.38 -13.22
C LEU A 219 -12.13 -10.77 -14.16
N ARG A 220 -13.37 -10.86 -13.68
CA ARG A 220 -14.56 -11.10 -14.52
C ARG A 220 -14.72 -10.02 -15.59
N LEU A 221 -14.48 -8.75 -15.23
CA LEU A 221 -14.52 -7.63 -16.18
C LEU A 221 -13.41 -7.68 -17.23
N ARG A 222 -12.38 -8.51 -17.03
CA ARG A 222 -11.31 -8.75 -17.98
C ARG A 222 -11.49 -10.01 -18.82
N GLN A 223 -12.48 -10.83 -18.52
CA GLN A 223 -12.72 -12.06 -19.27
C GLN A 223 -13.02 -11.72 -20.74
N GLY A 224 -12.31 -12.37 -21.66
CA GLY A 224 -12.44 -12.13 -23.10
C GLY A 224 -11.67 -10.92 -23.63
N LEU A 225 -10.95 -10.16 -22.80
CA LEU A 225 -10.11 -9.05 -23.27
C LEU A 225 -8.82 -9.57 -23.93
N VAL A 226 -8.52 -9.04 -25.11
CA VAL A 226 -7.23 -9.28 -25.78
C VAL A 226 -6.13 -8.42 -25.16
N GLN A 227 -4.86 -8.74 -25.47
CA GLN A 227 -3.71 -7.98 -24.97
C GLN A 227 -3.84 -6.49 -25.27
N GLY A 228 -3.58 -5.65 -24.26
CA GLY A 228 -3.64 -4.19 -24.38
C GLY A 228 -5.07 -3.61 -24.44
N GLN A 229 -6.10 -4.44 -24.58
CA GLN A 229 -7.48 -3.97 -24.52
C GLN A 229 -7.82 -3.49 -23.10
N VAL A 230 -8.46 -2.33 -23.03
CA VAL A 230 -8.87 -1.72 -21.77
C VAL A 230 -10.29 -2.16 -21.46
N GLY A 231 -10.49 -2.73 -20.27
CA GLY A 231 -11.83 -2.98 -19.75
C GLY A 231 -12.57 -1.67 -19.46
N PRO A 232 -13.90 -1.70 -19.30
CA PRO A 232 -14.66 -0.53 -18.89
C PRO A 232 -14.13 0.01 -17.57
N ARG A 233 -13.78 1.29 -17.54
CA ARG A 233 -13.39 2.02 -16.33
C ARG A 233 -14.56 2.90 -15.93
N HIS A 234 -15.02 2.76 -14.70
CA HIS A 234 -15.97 3.71 -14.13
C HIS A 234 -15.18 4.80 -13.42
N PRO A 235 -15.18 6.04 -13.92
CA PRO A 235 -14.54 7.14 -13.21
C PRO A 235 -15.34 7.43 -11.94
N HIS A 236 -14.63 7.51 -10.83
CA HIS A 236 -15.17 7.84 -9.53
C HIS A 236 -14.22 8.82 -8.85
N ALA A 237 -14.61 10.09 -8.78
CA ALA A 237 -13.75 11.12 -8.21
C ALA A 237 -13.52 10.94 -6.69
N ALA A 238 -14.57 10.52 -5.96
CA ALA A 238 -14.53 10.28 -4.53
C ALA A 238 -15.64 9.30 -4.12
N LEU A 239 -15.47 8.67 -2.96
CA LEU A 239 -16.47 7.83 -2.34
C LEU A 239 -17.41 8.67 -1.47
N ALA A 240 -18.72 8.43 -1.58
CA ALA A 240 -19.71 9.05 -0.71
C ALA A 240 -19.58 8.53 0.74
N SER A 241 -19.94 9.35 1.73
CA SER A 241 -19.85 8.97 3.15
C SER A 241 -20.76 7.78 3.54
N ASP A 242 -21.81 7.57 2.77
CA ASP A 242 -22.83 6.52 2.87
C ASP A 242 -22.69 5.45 1.79
N ALA A 243 -21.57 5.42 1.07
CA ALA A 243 -21.34 4.44 0.03
C ALA A 243 -21.43 3.01 0.56
N SER A 244 -22.13 2.18 -0.18
CA SER A 244 -22.21 0.75 0.07
C SER A 244 -20.84 0.08 -0.10
N PRO A 245 -20.62 -1.11 0.51
CA PRO A 245 -19.39 -1.87 0.29
C PRO A 245 -19.10 -2.15 -1.19
N ARG A 246 -20.14 -2.35 -2.01
CA ARG A 246 -20.02 -2.59 -3.46
C ARG A 246 -19.57 -1.34 -4.23
N GLU A 247 -20.08 -0.17 -3.89
CA GLU A 247 -19.63 1.11 -4.48
C GLU A 247 -18.19 1.41 -4.08
N ALA A 248 -17.82 1.12 -2.85
CA ALA A 248 -16.47 1.32 -2.35
C ALA A 248 -15.46 0.36 -2.96
N GLU A 249 -15.86 -0.89 -3.20
CA GLU A 249 -15.12 -1.88 -3.96
C GLU A 249 -14.94 -1.47 -5.42
N ALA A 250 -16.01 -1.00 -6.07
CA ALA A 250 -15.95 -0.47 -7.44
C ALA A 250 -15.02 0.75 -7.52
N PHE A 251 -15.08 1.65 -6.53
CA PHE A 251 -14.16 2.78 -6.40
C PHE A 251 -12.71 2.30 -6.35
N LEU A 252 -12.37 1.36 -5.44
CA LEU A 252 -11.00 0.85 -5.28
C LEU A 252 -10.47 0.14 -6.52
N THR A 253 -11.28 -0.74 -7.11
CA THR A 253 -10.90 -1.52 -8.29
C THR A 253 -10.79 -0.67 -9.56
N SER A 254 -11.37 0.53 -9.56
CA SER A 254 -11.24 1.46 -10.67
C SER A 254 -10.03 2.39 -10.58
N ARG A 255 -9.27 2.41 -9.48
CA ARG A 255 -8.17 3.37 -9.29
C ARG A 255 -6.92 2.99 -10.11
N PRO A 256 -6.08 3.98 -10.50
CA PRO A 256 -4.86 3.73 -11.28
C PRO A 256 -3.91 2.71 -10.65
N PHE A 257 -3.66 2.79 -9.34
CA PHE A 257 -2.70 1.86 -8.71
C PHE A 257 -3.17 0.41 -8.76
N PHE A 258 -4.48 0.17 -8.65
CA PHE A 258 -5.05 -1.18 -8.73
C PHE A 258 -5.01 -1.68 -10.17
N MET A 259 -5.43 -0.83 -11.11
CA MET A 259 -5.44 -1.17 -12.53
C MET A 259 -4.05 -1.44 -13.09
N LEU A 260 -3.02 -0.72 -12.63
CA LEU A 260 -1.64 -1.01 -13.02
C LEU A 260 -1.24 -2.42 -12.57
N ARG A 261 -1.49 -2.79 -11.31
CA ARG A 261 -1.20 -4.14 -10.80
C ARG A 261 -1.98 -5.22 -11.53
N LEU A 262 -3.24 -4.94 -11.85
CA LEU A 262 -4.10 -5.84 -12.60
C LEU A 262 -3.56 -6.07 -14.02
N GLU A 263 -3.16 -5.02 -14.73
CA GLU A 263 -2.56 -5.13 -16.07
C GLU A 263 -1.14 -5.74 -16.03
N GLU A 264 -0.35 -5.51 -14.98
CA GLU A 264 0.93 -6.18 -14.74
C GLU A 264 0.76 -7.70 -14.55
N ALA A 265 -0.23 -8.12 -13.75
CA ALA A 265 -0.52 -9.54 -13.55
C ALA A 265 -1.07 -10.21 -14.82
N ASP A 266 -1.87 -9.48 -15.61
CA ASP A 266 -2.41 -9.94 -16.90
C ASP A 266 -1.28 -10.20 -17.89
N GLU A 267 -0.36 -9.25 -18.01
CA GLU A 267 0.81 -9.37 -18.87
C GLU A 267 1.76 -10.48 -18.39
N LEU A 268 1.91 -10.67 -17.08
CA LEU A 268 2.70 -11.76 -16.50
C LEU A 268 2.15 -13.14 -16.89
N GLN A 269 0.83 -13.34 -16.87
CA GLN A 269 0.25 -14.61 -17.31
C GLN A 269 0.48 -14.84 -18.81
N ARG A 270 0.26 -13.80 -19.63
CA ARG A 270 0.51 -13.88 -21.08
C ARG A 270 1.96 -14.20 -21.37
N MET A 271 2.90 -13.60 -20.66
CA MET A 271 4.33 -13.91 -20.80
C MET A 271 4.69 -15.34 -20.41
N GLY A 272 3.93 -15.98 -19.53
CA GLY A 272 4.06 -17.42 -19.25
C GLY A 272 3.83 -18.31 -20.48
N ARG A 273 3.24 -17.76 -21.56
CA ARG A 273 3.12 -18.41 -22.87
C ARG A 273 4.37 -18.24 -23.75
N SER A 274 5.32 -17.37 -23.36
CA SER A 274 6.58 -17.08 -24.10
C SER A 274 7.81 -17.72 -23.47
N VAL A 275 8.88 -17.81 -24.27
CA VAL A 275 10.25 -18.04 -23.79
C VAL A 275 11.02 -16.72 -23.63
N GLU A 276 10.54 -15.62 -24.22
CA GLU A 276 11.24 -14.34 -24.16
C GLU A 276 11.06 -13.63 -22.81
N GLU A 277 12.17 -13.15 -22.24
CA GLU A 277 12.18 -12.31 -21.05
C GLU A 277 11.94 -10.84 -21.44
N TRP A 278 10.80 -10.30 -21.04
CA TRP A 278 10.46 -8.88 -21.21
C TRP A 278 10.36 -8.18 -19.85
N ASP A 279 10.65 -6.88 -19.83
CA ASP A 279 10.31 -6.03 -18.68
C ASP A 279 8.81 -5.70 -18.70
N LEU A 280 8.04 -6.57 -18.06
CA LEU A 280 6.57 -6.46 -17.88
C LEU A 280 6.12 -5.05 -17.50
N ARG A 281 6.81 -4.45 -16.53
CA ARG A 281 6.44 -3.15 -15.97
C ARG A 281 6.67 -2.05 -16.98
N LYS A 282 7.74 -2.16 -17.78
CA LYS A 282 8.02 -1.24 -18.88
C LYS A 282 6.94 -1.33 -19.95
N VAL A 283 6.58 -2.54 -20.40
CA VAL A 283 5.55 -2.74 -21.45
C VAL A 283 4.18 -2.19 -21.03
N VAL A 284 3.73 -2.52 -19.82
CA VAL A 284 2.46 -2.00 -19.29
C VAL A 284 2.51 -0.48 -19.20
N ARG A 285 3.61 0.09 -18.69
CA ARG A 285 3.76 1.55 -18.54
C ARG A 285 3.80 2.28 -19.88
N GLU A 286 4.53 1.77 -20.87
CA GLU A 286 4.58 2.34 -22.22
C GLU A 286 3.17 2.41 -22.83
N ARG A 287 2.37 1.35 -22.67
CA ARG A 287 0.95 1.39 -23.09
C ARG A 287 0.15 2.47 -22.35
N TRP A 288 0.40 2.68 -21.05
CA TRP A 288 -0.27 3.75 -20.30
C TRP A 288 0.16 5.15 -20.79
N TYR A 289 1.43 5.33 -21.17
CA TYR A 289 1.90 6.56 -21.80
C TYR A 289 1.22 6.81 -23.14
N GLU A 290 1.14 5.80 -24.01
CA GLU A 290 0.49 5.89 -25.32
C GLU A 290 -0.99 6.26 -25.22
N ARG A 291 -1.68 5.77 -24.17
CA ARG A 291 -3.08 6.09 -23.89
C ARG A 291 -3.30 7.44 -23.17
N ASN A 292 -2.22 8.15 -22.81
CA ASN A 292 -2.28 9.34 -21.95
C ASN A 292 -2.95 9.07 -20.59
N ASP A 293 -2.79 7.85 -20.08
CA ASP A 293 -3.27 7.41 -18.76
C ASP A 293 -2.24 7.63 -17.64
N TRP A 294 -0.99 7.90 -18.00
CA TRP A 294 0.14 8.04 -17.06
C TRP A 294 0.38 9.52 -16.68
N LYS A 295 0.49 9.81 -15.38
CA LYS A 295 0.95 11.13 -14.90
C LYS A 295 2.47 11.12 -14.71
N GLU A 296 3.14 12.20 -15.09
CA GLU A 296 4.60 12.33 -14.93
C GLU A 296 5.04 12.20 -13.47
N GLU A 297 4.24 12.71 -12.53
CA GLU A 297 4.44 12.61 -11.08
C GLU A 297 4.45 11.16 -10.53
N TRP A 298 4.00 10.17 -11.33
CA TRP A 298 4.05 8.75 -10.96
C TRP A 298 5.40 8.09 -11.30
N ASN A 299 6.29 8.81 -11.99
CA ASN A 299 7.66 8.36 -12.22
C ASN A 299 8.50 8.32 -10.95
N ASP A 300 8.05 8.99 -9.87
CA ASP A 300 8.61 8.86 -8.54
C ASP A 300 8.65 7.38 -8.13
N ARG A 301 9.86 6.82 -8.11
CA ARG A 301 10.08 5.43 -7.72
C ARG A 301 10.07 5.31 -6.21
N ASP A 302 9.35 4.32 -5.69
CA ASP A 302 9.44 3.95 -4.29
C ASP A 302 10.82 3.38 -3.92
N ALA A 303 11.03 3.03 -2.64
CA ALA A 303 12.31 2.47 -2.17
C ALA A 303 12.68 1.15 -2.89
N LYS A 304 11.70 0.48 -3.49
CA LYS A 304 11.87 -0.76 -4.27
C LYS A 304 11.95 -0.48 -5.78
N GLY A 305 12.14 0.77 -6.18
CA GLY A 305 12.21 1.15 -7.59
C GLY A 305 10.86 1.08 -8.33
N CYS A 306 9.75 0.86 -7.62
CA CYS A 306 8.42 0.71 -8.21
C CYS A 306 7.77 2.08 -8.38
N CYS A 307 7.25 2.37 -9.57
CA CYS A 307 6.38 3.52 -9.77
C CYS A 307 5.06 3.29 -9.02
N LEU A 308 4.54 4.33 -8.38
CA LEU A 308 3.31 4.27 -7.61
C LEU A 308 2.26 5.18 -8.25
N PRO A 309 1.34 4.66 -9.06
CA PRO A 309 0.23 5.45 -9.54
C PRO A 309 -0.59 6.03 -8.38
N GLY A 310 -1.15 7.21 -8.59
CA GLY A 310 -1.99 7.93 -7.65
C GLY A 310 -3.37 7.29 -7.44
N TRP A 311 -4.23 8.03 -6.75
CA TRP A 311 -5.63 7.63 -6.56
C TRP A 311 -6.50 8.00 -7.75
N THR A 312 -6.19 9.12 -8.41
CA THR A 312 -7.06 9.69 -9.43
C THR A 312 -6.46 9.51 -10.82
N TRP A 313 -7.31 9.20 -11.80
CA TRP A 313 -6.88 9.22 -13.19
C TRP A 313 -6.52 10.65 -13.63
N PRO A 314 -5.64 10.83 -14.65
CA PRO A 314 -5.31 12.14 -15.19
C PRO A 314 -6.53 13.01 -15.54
N HIS A 315 -7.60 12.39 -16.02
CA HIS A 315 -8.82 13.07 -16.45
C HIS A 315 -9.87 13.28 -15.34
N GLU A 316 -9.69 12.71 -14.14
CA GLU A 316 -10.66 12.85 -13.04
C GLU A 316 -10.45 14.14 -12.24
N ASN A 317 -9.20 14.45 -11.91
CA ASN A 317 -8.85 15.67 -11.18
C ASN A 317 -7.35 15.99 -11.33
N PRO A 318 -6.97 17.13 -11.95
CA PRO A 318 -5.57 17.51 -12.10
C PRO A 318 -4.89 17.88 -10.78
N ASP A 319 -5.64 18.38 -9.77
CA ASP A 319 -5.07 19.00 -8.56
C ASP A 319 -5.20 18.14 -7.29
N SER A 320 -5.59 16.86 -7.43
CA SER A 320 -6.03 16.06 -6.28
C SER A 320 -4.90 15.48 -5.43
N ASP A 321 -3.82 15.00 -6.06
CA ASP A 321 -2.95 14.00 -5.45
C ASP A 321 -1.66 14.59 -4.86
N ALA A 322 -1.27 15.80 -5.24
CA ALA A 322 -0.11 16.49 -4.68
C ALA A 322 -0.47 17.16 -3.34
N PRO A 323 0.31 16.94 -2.28
CA PRO A 323 0.20 17.72 -1.05
C PRO A 323 0.57 19.19 -1.29
N PRO A 324 -0.20 20.15 -0.75
CA PRO A 324 0.09 21.59 -0.88
C PRO A 324 1.22 21.98 0.08
N TRP A 325 2.46 21.63 -0.28
CA TRP A 325 3.64 21.90 0.56
C TRP A 325 3.84 23.39 0.85
N GLU A 326 3.22 24.28 0.08
CA GLU A 326 3.21 25.72 0.33
C GLU A 326 2.63 26.07 1.70
N GLU A 327 1.69 25.27 2.22
CA GLU A 327 1.14 25.42 3.57
C GLU A 327 2.23 25.22 4.65
N LEU A 328 3.29 24.45 4.36
CA LEU A 328 4.41 24.25 5.29
C LEU A 328 5.24 25.51 5.53
N ASN A 329 5.11 26.55 4.71
CA ASN A 329 5.82 27.81 4.95
C ASN A 329 5.45 28.45 6.30
N SER A 330 4.28 28.07 6.84
CA SER A 330 3.79 28.48 8.15
C SER A 330 3.21 27.27 8.88
N LEU A 331 3.98 26.71 9.82
CA LEU A 331 3.51 25.60 10.68
C LEU A 331 2.26 25.97 11.50
N GLU A 332 2.04 27.26 11.71
CA GLU A 332 0.90 27.84 12.44
C GLU A 332 -0.39 27.79 11.60
N ASP A 333 -0.27 27.73 10.26
CA ASP A 333 -1.41 27.67 9.34
C ASP A 333 -1.87 26.23 9.03
N ILE A 334 -1.10 25.22 9.48
CA ILE A 334 -1.47 23.82 9.31
C ILE A 334 -2.53 23.45 10.34
N ASP A 335 -3.71 23.09 9.84
CA ASP A 335 -4.86 22.66 10.65
C ASP A 335 -4.70 21.23 11.20
N PHE A 336 -3.76 21.03 12.12
CA PHE A 336 -3.56 19.73 12.78
C PHE A 336 -4.77 19.35 13.65
N THR A 337 -5.12 18.07 13.62
CA THR A 337 -6.11 17.53 14.56
C THR A 337 -5.54 17.43 15.97
N PRO A 338 -6.40 17.43 17.03
CA PRO A 338 -5.91 17.33 18.41
C PRO A 338 -4.93 16.18 18.63
N SER A 339 -5.22 14.99 18.09
CA SER A 339 -4.32 13.83 18.19
C SER A 339 -2.97 14.00 17.49
N GLU A 340 -2.90 14.83 16.45
CA GLU A 340 -1.65 15.17 15.75
C GLU A 340 -0.87 16.22 16.53
N VAL A 341 -1.54 17.22 17.13
CA VAL A 341 -0.92 18.16 18.06
C VAL A 341 -0.33 17.42 19.25
N ASP A 342 -1.10 16.54 19.90
CA ASP A 342 -0.62 15.70 21.01
C ASP A 342 0.63 14.90 20.60
N ALA A 343 0.60 14.29 19.41
CA ALA A 343 1.75 13.54 18.90
C ALA A 343 2.97 14.43 18.63
N LEU A 344 2.78 15.65 18.12
CA LEU A 344 3.86 16.61 17.91
C LEU A 344 4.45 17.08 19.24
N GLU A 345 3.62 17.36 20.24
CA GLU A 345 4.06 17.73 21.59
C GLU A 345 4.85 16.59 22.26
N GLU A 346 4.41 15.34 22.09
CA GLU A 346 5.15 14.15 22.53
C GLU A 346 6.56 14.09 21.90
N THR A 347 6.76 14.60 20.67
CA THR A 347 8.10 14.66 20.05
C THR A 347 9.02 15.70 20.69
N VAL A 348 8.48 16.75 21.33
CA VAL A 348 9.29 17.83 21.93
C VAL A 348 9.83 17.41 23.30
N GLY A 349 9.12 16.53 24.02
CA GLY A 349 9.56 15.97 25.31
C GLY A 349 10.49 14.76 25.20
N PHE A 350 10.96 14.43 24.00
CA PHE A 350 11.69 13.20 23.72
C PHE A 350 13.17 13.31 24.11
N ASP A 351 13.54 12.87 25.32
CA ASP A 351 14.93 12.58 25.67
C ASP A 351 15.26 11.11 25.33
N PRO A 352 16.09 10.84 24.31
CA PRO A 352 16.43 9.48 23.91
C PRO A 352 17.17 8.71 25.00
N GLN A 353 17.91 9.39 25.89
CA GLN A 353 18.64 8.73 26.97
C GLN A 353 17.67 8.27 28.06
N ALA A 354 16.76 9.14 28.48
CA ALA A 354 15.68 8.76 29.39
C ALA A 354 14.86 7.59 28.83
N ARG A 355 14.59 7.58 27.52
CA ARG A 355 13.87 6.48 26.85
C ARG A 355 14.68 5.19 26.77
N ALA A 356 15.95 5.25 26.41
CA ALA A 356 16.81 4.07 26.37
C ALA A 356 16.91 3.43 27.77
N GLU A 357 16.95 4.25 28.81
CA GLU A 357 16.92 3.80 30.19
C GLU A 357 15.55 3.20 30.56
N GLU A 358 14.44 3.82 30.17
CA GLU A 358 13.10 3.28 30.39
C GLU A 358 12.89 1.93 29.68
N MET A 359 13.26 1.80 28.41
CA MET A 359 13.18 0.55 27.66
C MET A 359 14.06 -0.54 28.28
N ARG A 360 15.25 -0.18 28.76
CA ARG A 360 16.12 -1.11 29.50
C ARG A 360 15.43 -1.59 30.79
N LEU A 361 14.87 -0.68 31.57
CA LEU A 361 14.14 -1.02 32.80
C LEU A 361 12.89 -1.87 32.52
N GLN A 362 12.17 -1.61 31.43
CA GLN A 362 11.01 -2.41 31.03
C GLN A 362 11.44 -3.82 30.59
N ALA A 363 12.54 -3.94 29.83
CA ALA A 363 13.11 -5.23 29.46
C ALA A 363 13.56 -6.02 30.70
N GLU A 364 14.21 -5.37 31.67
CA GLU A 364 14.59 -5.97 32.95
C GLU A 364 13.35 -6.44 33.75
N ARG A 365 12.26 -5.65 33.78
CA ARG A 365 10.99 -6.04 34.41
C ARG A 365 10.33 -7.24 33.72
N LEU A 366 10.32 -7.28 32.39
CA LEU A 366 9.76 -8.40 31.63
C LEU A 366 10.60 -9.68 31.83
N GLN A 367 11.93 -9.57 31.84
CA GLN A 367 12.82 -10.68 32.15
C GLN A 367 12.60 -11.19 33.58
N ALA A 368 12.49 -10.29 34.56
CA ALA A 368 12.18 -10.66 35.94
C ALA A 368 10.83 -11.38 36.05
N THR A 369 9.79 -10.87 35.39
CA THR A 369 8.45 -11.47 35.37
C THR A 369 8.48 -12.85 34.72
N ARG A 370 9.21 -13.01 33.61
CA ARG A 370 9.40 -14.30 32.93
C ARG A 370 10.17 -15.29 33.82
N TRP A 371 11.22 -14.83 34.51
CA TRP A 371 11.98 -15.66 35.45
C TRP A 371 11.13 -16.14 36.62
N GLU A 372 10.30 -15.27 37.20
CA GLU A 372 9.35 -15.65 38.24
C GLU A 372 8.31 -16.65 37.74
N ALA A 373 7.77 -16.47 36.54
CA ALA A 373 6.82 -17.41 35.94
C ALA A 373 7.46 -18.80 35.76
N MET A 374 8.68 -18.86 35.23
CA MET A 374 9.45 -20.11 35.10
C MET A 374 9.74 -20.75 36.47
N ARG A 375 10.08 -19.95 37.49
CA ARG A 375 10.30 -20.45 38.85
C ARG A 375 9.02 -21.02 39.46
N ARG A 376 7.87 -20.36 39.28
CA ARG A 376 6.56 -20.87 39.75
C ARG A 376 6.17 -22.17 39.04
N GLU A 377 6.43 -22.28 37.74
CA GLU A 377 6.21 -23.51 36.97
C GLU A 377 7.11 -24.65 37.43
N ALA A 378 8.40 -24.38 37.67
CA ALA A 378 9.35 -25.37 38.18
C ALA A 378 8.95 -25.88 39.58
N MET A 379 8.47 -25.00 40.47
CA MET A 379 7.93 -25.42 41.78
C MET A 379 6.66 -26.24 41.65
N ARG A 380 5.78 -25.96 40.67
CA ARG A 380 4.61 -26.80 40.39
C ARG A 380 4.99 -28.19 39.86
N ARG A 381 6.09 -28.30 39.11
CA ARG A 381 6.58 -29.59 38.56
C ARG A 381 7.44 -30.39 39.54
N GLY A 382 8.16 -29.72 40.44
CA GLY A 382 9.04 -30.33 41.43
C GLY A 382 8.37 -30.69 42.76
N GLY A 383 7.03 -30.59 42.84
CA GLY A 383 6.27 -31.07 43.98
C GLY A 383 6.07 -32.59 43.94
N LEU A 384 7.11 -33.34 44.30
CA LEU A 384 7.06 -34.72 44.77
C LEU A 384 8.07 -34.92 45.90
#